data_AF-A0A948WPE7-F1
#
_entry.id   AF-A0A948WPE7-F1
#
_cell.length_a   1.000
_cell.length_b   1.000
_cell.length_c   1.000
_cell.angle_alpha   90.00
_cell.angle_beta   90.00
_cell.angle_gamma   90.00
#
_symmetry.space_group_name_H-M   'P 1'
#
loop_
_entity.id
_entity.type
_entity.pdbx_description
1 polymer ?
#
loop_
_entity_poly.entity_id
_entity_poly.type
_entity_poly.pdbx_seq_one_letter_code
_entity_poly.pdbx_strand_id
1 'polypeptide(L)'
;MKKVSLFFLCVLLPIFPAFAYDTGRSEAGVFDRMAQAEARGFLNVLGMPAELVRTPAEESAIHPRLWPVTAVPRTVTNIFTRAISAVYDIVLTPFVQPFSADLSPLTDAMGLSDYPWQISESRA
;
A
#
# COMPACT_ATOMS: atom_id res chain seq x y z
N MET A 1 -21.31 -31.74 17.49
CA MET A 1 -20.81 -30.37 17.76
C MET A 1 -19.51 -30.19 16.99
N LYS A 2 -19.49 -29.37 15.92
CA LYS A 2 -18.30 -29.17 15.08
C LYS A 2 -17.33 -28.25 15.80
N LYS A 3 -16.12 -28.74 16.09
CA LYS A 3 -15.02 -27.95 16.66
C LYS A 3 -14.52 -27.01 15.54
N VAL A 4 -15.07 -25.80 15.46
CA VAL A 4 -14.48 -24.75 14.63
C VAL A 4 -13.12 -24.44 15.25
N SER A 5 -12.06 -24.75 14.52
CA SER A 5 -10.68 -24.57 14.98
C SER A 5 -10.46 -23.09 15.30
N LEU A 6 -10.11 -22.79 16.56
CA LEU A 6 -9.78 -21.44 17.05
C LEU A 6 -8.71 -20.76 16.17
N PHE A 7 -7.89 -21.56 15.50
CA PHE A 7 -6.88 -21.12 14.53
C PHE A 7 -7.48 -20.35 13.34
N PHE A 8 -8.66 -20.76 12.86
CA PHE A 8 -9.34 -20.06 11.76
C PHE A 8 -9.92 -18.70 12.20
N LEU A 9 -10.29 -18.58 13.49
CA LEU A 9 -10.78 -17.33 14.06
C LEU A 9 -9.63 -16.32 14.25
N CYS A 10 -8.46 -16.78 14.70
CA CYS A 10 -7.28 -15.93 14.90
C CYS A 10 -6.62 -15.47 13.59
N VAL A 11 -6.73 -16.23 12.50
CA VAL A 11 -6.22 -15.83 11.18
C VAL A 11 -7.11 -14.76 10.51
N LEU A 12 -8.40 -14.70 10.87
CA LEU A 12 -9.35 -13.68 10.37
C LEU A 12 -9.37 -12.38 11.20
N LEU A 13 -8.90 -12.41 12.44
CA LEU A 13 -8.93 -11.27 13.37
C LEU A 13 -7.97 -10.09 13.06
N PRO A 14 -6.82 -10.23 12.37
CA PRO A 14 -5.96 -9.07 12.13
C PRO A 14 -6.42 -8.17 10.97
N ILE A 15 -7.55 -8.46 10.31
CA ILE A 15 -8.06 -7.63 9.20
C ILE A 15 -8.74 -6.33 9.71
N PHE A 16 -9.01 -6.20 11.01
CA PHE A 16 -9.93 -5.17 11.51
C PHE A 16 -9.38 -3.88 12.17
N PRO A 17 -8.07 -3.61 12.38
CA PRO A 17 -7.71 -2.28 12.88
C PRO A 17 -7.62 -1.20 11.78
N ALA A 18 -7.84 -1.53 10.50
CA ALA A 18 -7.60 -0.59 9.39
C ALA A 18 -8.73 0.42 9.11
N PHE A 19 -9.89 0.35 9.79
CA PHE A 19 -11.07 1.18 9.47
C PHE A 19 -11.30 2.39 10.41
N ALA A 20 -10.36 2.73 11.29
CA ALA A 20 -10.61 3.71 12.36
C ALA A 20 -9.73 4.96 12.34
N TYR A 21 -8.99 5.24 11.27
CA TYR A 21 -8.20 6.47 11.15
C TYR A 21 -8.66 7.28 9.92
N ASP A 22 -9.50 8.28 10.18
CA ASP A 22 -10.17 9.12 9.19
C ASP A 22 -9.23 10.26 8.70
N THR A 23 -8.04 9.91 8.18
CA THR A 23 -7.09 10.89 7.60
C THR A 23 -7.14 11.03 6.09
N GLY A 24 -7.82 10.11 5.39
CA GLY A 24 -7.91 10.09 3.92
C GLY A 24 -9.17 10.72 3.32
N ARG A 25 -9.91 11.52 4.09
CA ARG A 25 -11.22 12.03 3.69
C ARG A 25 -11.08 13.10 2.61
N SER A 26 -11.43 12.74 1.37
CA SER A 26 -11.41 13.67 0.24
C SER A 26 -12.76 14.37 0.07
N GLU A 27 -12.75 15.71 -0.03
CA GLU A 27 -13.91 16.56 -0.33
C GLU A 27 -14.38 16.46 -1.79
N ALA A 28 -13.62 15.76 -2.64
CA ALA A 28 -13.93 15.61 -4.05
C ALA A 28 -15.17 14.71 -4.29
N GLY A 29 -15.84 14.92 -5.43
CA GLY A 29 -17.01 14.13 -5.82
C GLY A 29 -16.66 12.64 -5.99
N VAL A 30 -17.67 11.77 -5.98
CA VAL A 30 -17.48 10.31 -6.13
C VAL A 30 -16.69 10.01 -7.42
N PHE A 31 -16.99 10.67 -8.53
CA PHE A 31 -16.24 10.45 -9.78
C PHE A 31 -14.79 10.93 -9.71
N ASP A 32 -14.54 12.10 -9.11
CA ASP A 32 -13.19 12.65 -8.99
C ASP A 32 -12.30 11.77 -8.12
N ARG A 33 -12.86 11.25 -7.02
CA ARG A 33 -12.17 10.30 -6.14
C ARG A 33 -11.88 8.97 -6.85
N MET A 34 -12.79 8.46 -7.70
CA MET A 34 -12.52 7.25 -8.49
C MET A 34 -11.38 7.48 -9.47
N ALA A 35 -11.42 8.60 -10.19
CA ALA A 35 -10.39 8.98 -11.14
C ALA A 35 -9.02 9.16 -10.47
N GLN A 36 -8.98 9.75 -9.27
CA GLN A 36 -7.75 9.91 -8.49
C GLN A 36 -7.16 8.56 -8.06
N ALA A 37 -7.99 7.65 -7.57
CA ALA A 37 -7.56 6.31 -7.18
C ALA A 37 -7.04 5.53 -8.40
N GLU A 38 -7.80 5.48 -9.49
CA GLU A 38 -7.38 4.81 -10.72
C GLU A 38 -6.06 5.37 -11.26
N ALA A 39 -5.94 6.71 -11.33
CA ALA A 39 -4.71 7.37 -11.75
C ALA A 39 -3.52 6.99 -10.85
N ARG A 40 -3.72 6.95 -9.54
CA ARG A 40 -2.71 6.48 -8.58
C ARG A 40 -2.33 5.02 -8.83
N GLY A 41 -3.31 4.16 -9.06
CA GLY A 41 -3.07 2.75 -9.38
C GLY A 41 -2.22 2.58 -10.64
N PHE A 42 -2.56 3.27 -11.73
CA PHE A 42 -1.77 3.25 -12.97
C PHE A 42 -0.35 3.77 -12.77
N LEU A 43 -0.19 4.88 -12.05
CA LEU A 43 1.11 5.46 -11.73
C LEU A 43 1.97 4.52 -10.88
N ASN A 44 1.36 3.80 -9.94
CA ASN A 44 2.03 2.74 -9.19
C ASN A 44 2.48 1.59 -10.10
N VAL A 45 1.64 1.16 -11.06
CA VAL A 45 2.04 0.12 -12.03
C VAL A 45 3.24 0.55 -12.87
N LEU A 46 3.20 1.76 -13.41
CA LEU A 46 4.27 2.27 -14.27
C LEU A 46 5.56 2.54 -13.50
N GLY A 47 5.45 2.99 -12.24
CA GLY A 47 6.60 3.31 -11.42
C GLY A 47 7.17 2.14 -10.62
N MET A 48 6.50 0.98 -10.55
CA MET A 48 6.98 -0.21 -9.84
C MET A 48 8.43 -0.60 -10.18
N PRO A 49 8.89 -0.59 -11.45
CA PRO A 49 10.27 -0.90 -11.79
C PRO A 49 11.31 0.00 -11.10
N ALA A 50 10.94 1.23 -10.70
CA ALA A 50 11.83 2.13 -9.99
C ALA A 50 12.24 1.59 -8.61
N GLU A 51 11.45 0.70 -8.00
CA GLU A 51 11.79 0.07 -6.72
C GLU A 51 13.05 -0.81 -6.81
N LEU A 52 13.39 -1.33 -8.00
CA LEU A 52 14.63 -2.09 -8.23
C LEU A 52 15.90 -1.26 -8.04
N VAL A 53 15.80 0.07 -8.19
CA VAL A 53 16.93 0.98 -8.03
C VAL A 53 16.82 1.75 -6.72
N ARG A 54 15.62 2.24 -6.41
CA ARG A 54 15.38 3.05 -5.21
C ARG A 54 15.56 2.27 -3.93
N THR A 55 14.98 1.06 -3.83
CA THR A 55 15.05 0.28 -2.59
C THR A 55 16.50 -0.08 -2.24
N PRO A 56 17.35 -0.59 -3.16
CA PRO A 56 18.76 -0.80 -2.86
C PRO A 56 19.51 0.49 -2.51
N ALA A 57 19.21 1.62 -3.16
CA ALA A 57 19.83 2.90 -2.86
C ALA A 57 19.50 3.36 -1.43
N GLU A 58 18.24 3.28 -1.01
CA GLU A 58 17.82 3.60 0.37
C GLU A 58 18.42 2.63 1.39
N GLU A 59 18.36 1.33 1.12
CA GLU A 59 18.90 0.30 2.00
C GLU A 59 20.42 0.44 2.15
N SER A 60 21.14 0.87 1.11
CA SER A 60 22.58 1.15 1.19
C SER A 60 22.92 2.32 2.13
N ALA A 61 22.01 3.28 2.26
CA ALA A 61 22.15 4.40 3.18
C ALA A 61 21.79 4.00 4.63
N ILE A 62 20.74 3.20 4.81
CA ILE A 62 20.24 2.79 6.15
C ILE A 62 21.09 1.65 6.74
N HIS A 63 21.52 0.70 5.90
CA HIS A 63 22.25 -0.51 6.27
C HIS A 63 23.55 -0.68 5.48
N PRO A 64 24.58 0.17 5.67
CA PRO A 64 25.78 0.22 4.81
C PRO A 64 26.53 -1.11 4.61
N ARG A 65 26.38 -2.06 5.54
CA ARG A 65 27.04 -3.38 5.49
C ARG A 65 26.10 -4.56 5.19
N LEU A 66 24.80 -4.40 5.42
CA LEU A 66 23.80 -5.48 5.27
C LEU A 66 22.84 -5.23 4.11
N TRP A 67 22.92 -4.08 3.46
CA TRP A 67 22.01 -3.67 2.38
C TRP A 67 21.85 -4.70 1.26
N PRO A 68 22.86 -5.49 0.81
CA PRO A 68 22.61 -6.44 -0.27
C PRO A 68 21.65 -7.55 0.16
N VAL A 69 21.66 -7.89 1.46
CA VAL A 69 20.82 -8.94 2.03
C VAL A 69 19.45 -8.40 2.43
N THR A 70 19.37 -7.16 2.93
CA THR A 70 18.09 -6.53 3.31
C THR A 70 17.33 -5.95 2.12
N ALA A 71 18.04 -5.51 1.07
CA ALA A 71 17.43 -4.89 -0.11
C ALA A 71 16.58 -5.86 -0.92
N VAL A 72 16.99 -7.12 -1.08
CA VAL A 72 16.22 -8.11 -1.86
C VAL A 72 14.82 -8.35 -1.28
N PRO A 73 14.65 -8.77 0.00
CA PRO A 73 13.33 -8.97 0.58
C PRO A 73 12.53 -7.67 0.67
N ARG A 74 13.19 -6.52 0.91
CA ARG A 74 12.53 -5.21 0.93
C ARG A 74 11.98 -4.83 -0.45
N THR A 75 12.78 -5.00 -1.50
CA THR A 75 12.39 -4.68 -2.88
C THR A 75 11.21 -5.54 -3.31
N VAL A 76 11.25 -6.84 -3.01
CA VAL A 76 10.15 -7.76 -3.28
C VAL A 76 8.88 -7.31 -2.56
N THR A 77 8.98 -6.99 -1.26
CA THR A 77 7.83 -6.52 -0.48
C THR A 77 7.25 -5.23 -1.05
N ASN A 78 8.10 -4.25 -1.39
CA ASN A 78 7.66 -2.98 -1.97
C ASN A 78 6.94 -3.17 -3.31
N ILE A 79 7.47 -4.03 -4.20
CA ILE A 79 6.83 -4.35 -5.48
C ILE A 79 5.47 -5.01 -5.24
N PHE A 80 5.39 -6.01 -4.37
CA PHE A 80 4.12 -6.67 -4.06
C PHE A 80 3.10 -5.71 -3.45
N THR A 81 3.50 -4.87 -2.50
CA THR A 81 2.61 -3.87 -1.89
C THR A 81 2.08 -2.89 -2.94
N ARG A 82 2.94 -2.38 -3.83
CA ARG A 82 2.50 -1.48 -4.91
C ARG A 82 1.60 -2.19 -5.92
N ALA A 83 1.88 -3.44 -6.27
CA ALA A 83 1.03 -4.23 -7.16
C ALA A 83 -0.36 -4.45 -6.55
N ILE A 84 -0.43 -4.85 -5.28
CA ILE A 84 -1.70 -5.05 -4.58
C ILE A 84 -2.44 -3.71 -4.43
N SER A 85 -1.74 -2.63 -4.08
CA SER A 85 -2.34 -1.30 -4.00
C SER A 85 -2.90 -0.84 -5.35
N ALA A 86 -2.18 -1.09 -6.45
CA ALA A 86 -2.65 -0.75 -7.78
C ALA A 86 -3.89 -1.56 -8.19
N VAL A 87 -3.93 -2.86 -7.87
CA VAL A 87 -5.12 -3.68 -8.10
C VAL A 87 -6.28 -3.18 -7.26
N TYR A 88 -6.05 -2.83 -6.00
CA TYR A 88 -7.08 -2.26 -5.14
C TYR A 88 -7.62 -0.96 -5.74
N ASP A 89 -6.73 -0.04 -6.12
CA ASP A 89 -7.07 1.26 -6.69
C ASP A 89 -7.83 1.18 -8.02
N ILE A 90 -7.46 0.27 -8.92
CA ILE A 90 -8.06 0.13 -10.24
C ILE A 90 -9.34 -0.71 -10.20
N VAL A 91 -9.34 -1.79 -9.42
CA VAL A 91 -10.39 -2.82 -9.50
C VAL A 91 -11.37 -2.72 -8.34
N LEU A 92 -10.91 -2.44 -7.12
CA LEU A 92 -11.76 -2.50 -5.92
C LEU A 92 -12.33 -1.14 -5.54
N THR A 93 -11.56 -0.06 -5.68
CA THR A 93 -12.01 1.30 -5.36
C THR A 93 -13.32 1.67 -6.05
N PRO A 94 -13.56 1.35 -7.34
CA PRO A 94 -14.85 1.62 -7.97
C PRO A 94 -16.08 1.00 -7.25
N PHE A 95 -15.90 -0.13 -6.57
CA PHE A 95 -16.98 -0.83 -5.86
C PHE A 95 -17.07 -0.44 -4.39
N VAL A 96 -15.95 -0.05 -3.76
CA VAL A 96 -15.90 0.28 -2.32
C VAL A 96 -16.24 1.75 -2.08
N GLN A 97 -15.88 2.63 -3.00
CA GLN A 97 -15.98 4.08 -2.83
C GLN A 97 -17.40 4.67 -2.71
N PRO A 98 -18.48 4.04 -3.25
CA PRO A 98 -19.84 4.43 -2.91
C PRO A 98 -20.17 4.23 -1.41
N PHE A 99 -19.42 3.38 -0.71
CA PHE A 99 -19.65 2.98 0.68
C PHE A 99 -18.56 3.48 1.64
N SER A 100 -17.49 4.11 1.12
CA SER A 100 -16.38 4.64 1.91
C SER A 100 -15.93 6.01 1.38
N ALA A 101 -15.66 6.95 2.28
CA ALA A 101 -15.07 8.26 1.95
C ALA A 101 -13.54 8.25 2.04
N ASP A 102 -12.95 7.13 2.44
CA ASP A 102 -11.51 6.96 2.59
C ASP A 102 -10.85 6.69 1.22
N LEU A 103 -9.92 7.56 0.84
CA LEU A 103 -9.10 7.42 -0.36
C LEU A 103 -7.67 6.95 -0.06
N SER A 104 -7.35 6.64 1.20
CA SER A 104 -5.98 6.29 1.62
C SER A 104 -5.48 5.07 0.83
N PRO A 105 -4.28 5.13 0.24
CA PRO A 105 -3.72 3.98 -0.44
C PRO A 105 -3.29 2.90 0.54
N LEU A 106 -3.27 1.65 0.07
CA LEU A 106 -2.76 0.53 0.86
C LEU A 106 -1.27 0.68 1.19
N THR A 107 -0.54 1.48 0.40
CA THR A 107 0.87 1.80 0.62
C THR A 107 1.11 2.51 1.96
N ASP A 108 0.17 3.35 2.42
CA ASP A 108 0.31 4.12 3.67
C ASP A 108 0.41 3.22 4.89
N ALA A 109 -0.48 2.21 4.97
CA ALA A 109 -0.46 1.22 6.05
C ALA A 109 0.85 0.41 6.10
N MET A 110 1.57 0.34 4.98
CA MET A 110 2.84 -0.38 4.85
C MET A 110 4.07 0.55 4.98
N GLY A 111 3.86 1.83 5.28
CA GLY A 111 4.92 2.83 5.41
C GLY A 111 5.62 3.13 4.07
N LEU A 112 4.90 2.99 2.96
CA LEU A 112 5.34 3.36 1.62
C LEU A 112 4.60 4.61 1.16
N SER A 113 5.31 5.45 0.42
CA SER A 113 4.72 6.59 -0.26
C SER A 113 3.74 6.16 -1.36
N ASP A 114 2.72 6.99 -1.61
CA ASP A 114 1.73 6.83 -2.67
C ASP A 114 2.37 6.54 -4.02
N TYR A 115 3.49 7.21 -4.31
CA TYR A 115 4.26 7.02 -5.53
C TYR A 115 5.71 6.56 -5.29
N PRO A 116 6.29 5.78 -6.22
CA PRO A 116 7.68 5.30 -6.13
C PRO A 116 8.73 6.40 -6.08
N TRP A 117 8.47 7.55 -6.71
CA TRP A 117 9.39 8.70 -6.74
C TRP A 117 9.21 9.67 -5.58
N GLN A 118 8.19 9.48 -4.74
CA GLN A 118 8.03 10.28 -3.54
C GLN A 118 8.96 9.77 -2.44
N ILE A 119 9.66 10.71 -1.81
CA ILE A 119 10.42 10.47 -0.59
C ILE A 119 9.40 10.48 0.54
N SER A 120 9.25 9.39 1.31
CA SER A 120 8.23 9.37 2.36
C SER A 120 8.60 10.34 3.48
N GLU A 121 7.76 11.35 3.73
CA GLU A 121 7.95 12.33 4.81
C GLU A 121 7.86 11.69 6.20
N SER A 122 7.29 10.49 6.31
CA SER A 122 7.18 9.70 7.54
C SER A 122 8.53 9.23 8.13
N ARG A 123 9.66 9.60 7.52
CA ARG A 123 11.02 9.32 8.00
C ARG A 123 11.83 10.59 8.32
N ALA A 124 11.20 11.76 8.42
CA ALA A 124 11.80 12.97 8.97
C ALA A 124 11.68 13.03 10.51
#